data_AF-A0A1Y1HY92-F1
#
_entry.id   AF-A0A1Y1HY92-F1
#
_cell.length_a   1.000
_cell.length_b   1.000
_cell.length_c   1.000
_cell.angle_alpha   90.00
_cell.angle_beta   90.00
_cell.angle_gamma   90.00
#
_symmetry.space_group_name_H-M   'P 1'
#
loop_
_entity.id
_entity.type
_entity.pdbx_description
1 polymer ?
#
loop_
_entity_poly.entity_id
_entity_poly.type
_entity_poly.pdbx_seq_one_letter_code
_entity_poly.pdbx_strand_id
1 'polypeptide(L)'
;MAPPKDVPAFAGPTSTVIPAVNHWSDGSLLAPHEPIRHDLARMERLLQAPFFDGTQPWKVAAFFKWYNDWFYFNVHHHHDIEETIFFPAVKARCDVIPERMAADHEGLLHMLDEIRSMEARFKPLSCGAPAPSPSERRLAAEELRQKVAHMAAELREHIAEEERFFTPVIREKFTKEEHQQLVARIIQAAGLSGNAKLCPWIVHAMYRWAGKDYVEKEMRATMPLPIRFLLDYFWYPKYLKQGVAGLDVLEFEADPSTSAGKSLKRIHSLKAN
;
A
#
# COMPACT_ATOMS: atom_id res chain seq x y z
N MET A 1 8.46 -26.02 -3.28
CA MET A 1 9.14 -24.96 -2.49
C MET A 1 8.21 -24.58 -1.35
N ALA A 2 8.72 -24.52 -0.12
CA ALA A 2 7.88 -24.24 1.05
C ALA A 2 7.39 -22.77 1.01
N PRO A 3 6.11 -22.51 1.32
CA PRO A 3 5.56 -21.15 1.33
C PRO A 3 6.27 -20.28 2.39
N PRO A 4 6.16 -18.93 2.30
CA PRO A 4 6.64 -18.05 3.35
C PRO A 4 6.03 -18.48 4.69
N LYS A 5 6.86 -18.62 5.73
CA LYS A 5 6.41 -19.09 7.05
C LYS A 5 5.61 -18.02 7.80
N ASP A 6 5.94 -16.75 7.56
CA ASP A 6 5.35 -15.59 8.24
C ASP A 6 4.39 -14.85 7.30
N VAL A 7 3.24 -15.46 7.02
CA VAL A 7 2.14 -14.83 6.28
C VAL A 7 1.08 -14.31 7.24
N PRO A 8 0.42 -13.18 6.93
CA PRO A 8 -0.64 -12.67 7.78
C PRO A 8 -1.82 -13.66 7.85
N ALA A 9 -2.54 -13.63 8.97
CA ALA A 9 -3.77 -14.40 9.14
C ALA A 9 -4.86 -13.90 8.19
N PHE A 10 -5.69 -14.82 7.72
CA PHE A 10 -6.87 -14.50 6.93
C PHE A 10 -7.88 -13.69 7.77
N ALA A 11 -8.36 -12.60 7.19
CA ALA A 11 -9.37 -11.70 7.78
C ALA A 11 -10.49 -11.33 6.78
N GLY A 12 -10.42 -11.81 5.54
CA GLY A 12 -11.34 -11.44 4.47
C GLY A 12 -11.06 -10.06 3.86
N PRO A 13 -11.74 -9.70 2.75
CA PRO A 13 -11.63 -8.39 2.12
C PRO A 13 -12.11 -7.27 3.03
N THR A 14 -11.49 -6.10 2.91
CA THR A 14 -11.91 -4.86 3.57
C THR A 14 -12.74 -3.95 2.67
N SER A 15 -12.84 -4.27 1.37
CA SER A 15 -13.75 -3.61 0.44
C SER A 15 -15.21 -3.62 0.94
N THR A 16 -15.86 -2.47 0.84
CA THR A 16 -17.32 -2.33 1.06
C THR A 16 -18.14 -2.71 -0.17
N VAL A 17 -17.50 -2.85 -1.33
CA VAL A 17 -18.13 -3.16 -2.63
C VAL A 17 -18.03 -4.66 -2.92
N ILE A 18 -16.89 -5.26 -2.59
CA ILE A 18 -16.58 -6.68 -2.79
C ILE A 18 -16.26 -7.31 -1.43
N PRO A 19 -17.26 -7.51 -0.56
CA PRO A 19 -17.04 -8.01 0.81
C PRO A 19 -16.65 -9.50 0.85
N ALA A 20 -16.82 -10.22 -0.25
CA ALA A 20 -16.44 -11.62 -0.39
C ALA A 20 -16.07 -11.94 -1.85
N VAL A 21 -15.12 -12.85 -2.02
CA VAL A 21 -14.66 -13.34 -3.32
C VAL A 21 -15.55 -14.50 -3.74
N ASN A 22 -16.48 -14.26 -4.67
CA ASN A 22 -17.40 -15.28 -5.18
C ASN A 22 -17.10 -15.67 -6.62
N HIS A 23 -16.36 -14.83 -7.34
CA HIS A 23 -15.95 -15.03 -8.72
C HIS A 23 -14.49 -14.59 -8.94
N TRP A 24 -13.80 -15.14 -9.94
CA TRP A 24 -12.39 -14.78 -10.20
C TRP A 24 -12.20 -13.28 -10.50
N SER A 25 -13.22 -12.64 -11.09
CA SER A 25 -13.21 -11.20 -11.38
C SER A 25 -13.14 -10.33 -10.13
N ASP A 26 -13.66 -10.82 -9.00
CA ASP A 26 -13.68 -10.09 -7.73
C ASP A 26 -12.25 -9.87 -7.23
N GLY A 27 -11.38 -10.86 -7.45
CA GLY A 27 -9.96 -10.77 -7.14
C GLY A 27 -9.18 -9.78 -8.01
N SER A 28 -9.73 -9.34 -9.16
CA SER A 28 -9.03 -8.44 -10.09
C SER A 28 -8.74 -7.09 -9.48
N LEU A 29 -9.74 -6.46 -8.85
CA LEU A 29 -9.62 -5.13 -8.24
C LEU A 29 -9.19 -5.27 -6.76
N LEU A 30 -9.59 -6.33 -6.07
CA LEU A 30 -9.13 -6.57 -4.69
C LEU A 30 -7.60 -6.75 -4.60
N ALA A 31 -6.96 -7.38 -5.59
CA ALA A 31 -5.51 -7.60 -5.57
C ALA A 31 -4.68 -6.31 -5.45
N PRO A 32 -4.90 -5.26 -6.27
CA PRO A 32 -4.24 -3.97 -6.09
C PRO A 32 -4.86 -3.09 -4.99
N HIS A 33 -6.15 -3.21 -4.66
CA HIS A 33 -6.82 -2.25 -3.75
C HIS A 33 -6.72 -2.61 -2.27
N GLU A 34 -6.76 -3.89 -1.90
CA GLU A 34 -6.61 -4.31 -0.51
C GLU A 34 -5.26 -3.90 0.12
N PRO A 35 -4.10 -4.00 -0.55
CA PRO A 35 -2.87 -3.50 0.04
C PRO A 35 -2.90 -1.98 0.29
N ILE A 36 -3.56 -1.19 -0.56
CA ILE A 36 -3.81 0.25 -0.31
C ILE A 36 -4.62 0.42 0.97
N ARG A 37 -5.78 -0.25 1.08
CA ARG A 37 -6.65 -0.15 2.28
C ARG A 37 -5.92 -0.52 3.56
N HIS A 38 -5.15 -1.61 3.53
CA HIS A 38 -4.39 -2.05 4.68
C HIS A 38 -3.32 -1.05 5.11
N ASP A 39 -2.56 -0.50 4.17
CA ASP A 39 -1.54 0.49 4.50
C ASP A 39 -2.13 1.84 4.91
N LEU A 40 -3.26 2.27 4.34
CA LEU A 40 -4.01 3.43 4.82
C LEU A 40 -4.41 3.26 6.29
N ALA A 41 -5.05 2.14 6.64
CA ALA A 41 -5.47 1.86 8.01
C ALA A 41 -4.29 1.78 8.99
N ARG A 42 -3.15 1.20 8.56
CA ARG A 42 -1.92 1.14 9.38
C ARG A 42 -1.32 2.53 9.58
N MET A 43 -1.21 3.30 8.51
CA MET A 43 -0.65 4.65 8.52
C MET A 43 -1.47 5.60 9.40
N GLU A 44 -2.80 5.63 9.23
CA GLU A 44 -3.70 6.44 10.06
C GLU A 44 -3.54 6.10 11.54
N ARG A 45 -3.55 4.80 11.89
CA ARG A 45 -3.37 4.35 13.27
C ARG A 45 -2.03 4.79 13.86
N LEU A 46 -0.94 4.56 13.13
CA LEU A 46 0.41 4.75 13.65
C LEU A 46 0.84 6.22 13.68
N LEU A 47 0.14 7.11 12.99
CA LEU A 47 0.33 8.56 13.11
C LEU A 47 -0.42 9.17 14.30
N GLN A 48 -1.30 8.42 14.99
CA GLN A 48 -1.96 8.88 16.21
C GLN A 48 -1.07 8.79 17.44
N ALA A 49 -1.49 9.51 18.50
CA ALA A 49 -0.97 9.27 19.84
C ALA A 49 -1.33 7.86 20.32
N PRO A 50 -0.47 7.19 21.11
CA PRO A 50 0.84 7.63 21.59
C PRO A 50 2.01 7.30 20.65
N PHE A 51 1.75 6.82 19.44
CA PHE A 51 2.80 6.30 18.54
C PHE A 51 3.63 7.41 17.90
N PHE A 52 3.00 8.49 17.44
CA PHE A 52 3.67 9.55 16.69
C PHE A 52 3.23 10.95 17.13
N ASP A 53 4.20 11.78 17.55
CA ASP A 53 3.99 13.20 17.86
C ASP A 53 4.97 14.11 17.10
N GLY A 54 5.76 13.56 16.18
CA GLY A 54 6.76 14.28 15.39
C GLY A 54 8.04 14.68 16.14
N THR A 55 8.11 14.47 17.46
CA THR A 55 9.25 14.93 18.28
C THR A 55 10.43 13.97 18.25
N GLN A 56 10.20 12.70 17.91
CA GLN A 56 11.23 11.67 17.79
C GLN A 56 11.76 11.61 16.35
N PRO A 57 12.99 12.11 16.06
CA PRO A 57 13.48 12.22 14.68
C PRO A 57 13.57 10.87 13.96
N TRP A 58 13.87 9.79 14.69
CA TRP A 58 13.95 8.44 14.13
C TRP A 58 12.58 7.93 13.65
N LYS A 59 11.48 8.29 14.34
CA LYS A 59 10.11 7.95 13.93
C LYS A 59 9.70 8.72 12.68
N VAL A 60 10.03 10.01 12.62
CA VAL A 60 9.81 10.84 11.43
C VAL A 60 10.56 10.25 10.23
N ALA A 61 11.85 9.93 10.39
CA ALA A 61 12.64 9.33 9.33
C ALA A 61 12.11 7.96 8.89
N ALA A 62 11.69 7.11 9.83
CA ALA A 62 11.09 5.82 9.53
C ALA A 62 9.78 5.95 8.73
N PHE A 63 8.87 6.83 9.17
CA PHE A 63 7.61 7.08 8.48
C PHE A 63 7.85 7.53 7.03
N PHE A 64 8.63 8.60 6.82
CA PHE A 64 8.85 9.13 5.48
C PHE A 64 9.66 8.18 4.59
N LYS A 65 10.59 7.41 5.16
CA LYS A 65 11.26 6.35 4.42
C LYS A 65 10.28 5.29 3.94
N TRP A 66 9.42 4.78 4.82
CA TRP A 66 8.40 3.80 4.47
C TRP A 66 7.42 4.35 3.43
N TYR A 67 6.92 5.56 3.67
CA TYR A 67 5.95 6.24 2.81
C TYR A 67 6.50 6.37 1.39
N ASN A 68 7.72 6.90 1.23
CA ASN A 68 8.34 7.08 -0.08
C ASN A 68 8.72 5.75 -0.76
N ASP A 69 9.31 4.81 -0.03
CA ASP A 69 9.85 3.58 -0.63
C ASP A 69 8.75 2.60 -1.03
N TRP A 70 7.63 2.58 -0.31
CA TRP A 70 6.58 1.57 -0.44
C TRP A 70 5.23 2.17 -0.83
N PHE A 71 4.61 2.98 0.04
CA PHE A 71 3.24 3.44 -0.16
C PHE A 71 3.12 4.35 -1.40
N TYR A 72 3.86 5.47 -1.41
CA TYR A 72 3.91 6.42 -2.52
C TYR A 72 4.26 5.73 -3.84
N PHE A 73 5.34 4.94 -3.85
CA PHE A 73 5.78 4.23 -5.06
C PHE A 73 4.69 3.30 -5.61
N ASN A 74 4.09 2.46 -4.75
CA ASN A 74 3.14 1.46 -5.20
C ASN A 74 1.81 2.08 -5.63
N VAL A 75 1.30 3.12 -4.95
CA VAL A 75 0.06 3.82 -5.35
C VAL A 75 0.26 4.54 -6.68
N HIS A 76 1.38 5.27 -6.87
CA HIS A 76 1.70 5.88 -8.17
C HIS A 76 1.76 4.83 -9.27
N HIS A 77 2.45 3.72 -9.03
CA HIS A 77 2.62 2.69 -10.04
C HIS A 77 1.30 1.97 -10.36
N HIS A 78 0.40 1.82 -9.38
CA HIS A 78 -0.94 1.29 -9.58
C HIS A 78 -1.77 2.17 -10.53
N HIS A 79 -1.86 3.48 -10.28
CA HIS A 79 -2.61 4.39 -11.15
C HIS A 79 -1.95 4.53 -12.54
N ASP A 80 -0.61 4.51 -12.63
CA ASP A 80 0.10 4.49 -13.92
C ASP A 80 -0.23 3.23 -14.74
N ILE A 81 -0.28 2.06 -14.10
CA ILE A 81 -0.75 0.81 -14.74
C ILE A 81 -2.20 0.94 -15.21
N GLU A 82 -3.04 1.61 -14.44
CA GLU A 82 -4.43 1.79 -14.79
C GLU A 82 -4.60 2.61 -16.06
N GLU A 83 -3.98 3.77 -16.11
CA GLU A 83 -4.05 4.67 -17.27
C GLU A 83 -3.39 4.09 -18.52
N THR A 84 -2.26 3.41 -18.37
CA THR A 84 -1.45 2.99 -19.52
C THR A 84 -1.82 1.59 -20.04
N ILE A 85 -2.42 0.73 -19.22
CA ILE A 85 -2.67 -0.68 -19.57
C ILE A 85 -4.11 -1.11 -19.32
N PHE A 86 -4.63 -0.89 -18.10
CA PHE A 86 -5.92 -1.46 -17.69
C PHE A 86 -7.11 -0.72 -18.30
N PHE A 87 -7.21 0.60 -18.14
CA PHE A 87 -8.29 1.41 -18.73
C PHE A 87 -8.33 1.30 -20.26
N PRO A 88 -7.20 1.35 -21.01
CA PRO A 88 -7.23 1.10 -22.45
C PRO A 88 -7.77 -0.30 -22.81
N ALA A 89 -7.41 -1.33 -22.04
CA ALA A 89 -7.90 -2.70 -22.28
C ALA A 89 -9.40 -2.82 -22.03
N VAL A 90 -9.92 -2.17 -20.99
CA VAL A 90 -11.36 -2.11 -20.71
C VAL A 90 -12.09 -1.29 -21.77
N LYS A 91 -11.56 -0.12 -22.16
CA LYS A 91 -12.15 0.77 -23.17
C LYS A 91 -12.30 0.09 -24.53
N ALA A 92 -11.38 -0.80 -24.88
CA ALA A 92 -11.47 -1.60 -26.10
C ALA A 92 -12.66 -2.59 -26.13
N ARG A 93 -13.32 -2.82 -24.99
CA ARG A 93 -14.47 -3.73 -24.83
C ARG A 93 -15.73 -3.04 -24.28
N CYS A 94 -15.60 -1.80 -23.82
CA CYS A 94 -16.65 -0.99 -23.24
C CYS A 94 -16.43 0.47 -23.67
N ASP A 95 -17.28 0.98 -24.57
CA ASP A 95 -17.12 2.31 -25.18
C ASP A 95 -17.28 3.46 -24.17
N VAL A 96 -17.70 3.16 -22.92
CA VAL A 96 -17.95 4.15 -21.87
C VAL A 96 -17.11 3.80 -20.64
N ILE A 97 -16.09 4.61 -20.35
CA ILE A 97 -15.45 4.69 -19.03
C ILE A 97 -15.77 6.08 -18.49
N PRO A 98 -16.30 6.23 -17.26
CA PRO A 98 -16.56 7.55 -16.69
C PRO A 98 -15.27 8.39 -16.67
N GLU A 99 -15.32 9.59 -17.24
CA GLU A 99 -14.15 10.49 -17.35
C GLU A 99 -13.50 10.77 -15.99
N ARG A 100 -14.32 10.84 -14.92
CA ARG A 100 -13.84 11.08 -13.56
C ARG A 100 -12.86 10.02 -13.05
N MET A 101 -12.96 8.76 -13.51
CA MET A 101 -12.06 7.68 -13.04
C MET A 101 -10.58 8.00 -13.33
N ALA A 102 -10.28 8.63 -14.46
CA ALA A 102 -8.92 9.07 -14.75
C ALA A 102 -8.63 10.47 -14.23
N ALA A 103 -9.63 11.37 -14.21
CA ALA A 103 -9.42 12.74 -13.76
C ALA A 103 -9.09 12.84 -12.26
N ASP A 104 -9.66 11.94 -11.44
CA ASP A 104 -9.46 11.95 -9.99
C ASP A 104 -8.01 11.56 -9.60
N HIS A 105 -7.29 10.84 -10.48
CA HIS A 105 -5.89 10.48 -10.24
C HIS A 105 -4.99 11.70 -10.05
N GLU A 106 -5.16 12.78 -10.82
CA GLU A 106 -4.32 13.99 -10.68
C GLU A 106 -4.41 14.56 -9.26
N GLY A 107 -5.64 14.66 -8.72
CA GLY A 107 -5.87 15.12 -7.35
C GLY A 107 -5.26 14.19 -6.31
N LEU A 108 -5.42 12.88 -6.47
CA LEU A 108 -4.86 11.87 -5.55
C LEU A 108 -3.32 11.89 -5.55
N LEU A 109 -2.69 12.00 -6.73
CA LEU A 109 -1.24 12.08 -6.85
C LEU A 109 -0.71 13.38 -6.24
N HIS A 110 -1.43 14.50 -6.40
CA HIS A 110 -1.09 15.74 -5.71
C HIS A 110 -1.13 15.60 -4.19
N MET A 111 -2.14 14.93 -3.62
CA MET A 111 -2.19 14.67 -2.17
C MET A 111 -1.01 13.81 -1.69
N LEU A 112 -0.59 12.82 -2.49
CA LEU A 112 0.60 12.01 -2.20
C LEU A 112 1.87 12.87 -2.14
N ASP A 113 2.02 13.79 -3.10
CA ASP A 113 3.14 14.74 -3.16
C ASP A 113 3.13 15.74 -1.99
N GLU A 114 1.95 16.24 -1.59
CA GLU A 114 1.84 17.11 -0.43
C GLU A 114 2.34 16.41 0.84
N ILE A 115 1.90 15.18 1.09
CA ILE A 115 2.35 14.40 2.26
C ILE A 115 3.84 14.16 2.17
N ARG A 116 4.38 13.75 1.02
CA ARG A 116 5.83 13.58 0.81
C ARG A 116 6.61 14.86 1.13
N SER A 117 6.10 16.03 0.74
CA SER A 117 6.75 17.32 0.97
C SER A 117 6.83 17.71 2.46
N MET A 118 5.92 17.18 3.31
CA MET A 118 5.89 17.46 4.75
C MET A 118 7.16 17.04 5.48
N GLU A 119 7.97 16.12 4.94
CA GLU A 119 9.24 15.71 5.55
C GLU A 119 10.16 16.91 5.80
N ALA A 120 10.14 17.90 4.91
CA ALA A 120 10.98 19.10 5.01
C ALA A 120 10.69 19.90 6.29
N ARG A 121 9.45 19.87 6.79
CA ARG A 121 9.04 20.62 8.00
C ARG A 121 9.59 20.05 9.30
N PHE A 122 10.13 18.84 9.26
CA PHE A 122 10.81 18.23 10.41
C PHE A 122 12.33 18.44 10.39
N LYS A 123 12.85 19.12 9.37
CA LYS A 123 14.28 19.39 9.15
C LYS A 123 14.57 20.91 9.30
N PRO A 124 15.82 21.31 9.57
CA PRO A 124 16.22 22.72 9.49
C PRO A 124 16.00 23.27 8.07
N LEU A 125 15.60 24.54 7.97
CA LEU A 125 15.31 25.20 6.67
C LEU A 125 16.55 25.37 5.78
N SER A 126 17.73 25.50 6.39
CA SER A 126 19.01 25.61 5.69
C SER A 126 20.13 25.02 6.55
N CYS A 127 21.30 24.78 5.93
CA CYS A 127 22.50 24.41 6.69
C CYS A 127 22.81 25.49 7.73
N GLY A 128 22.94 25.11 9.00
CA GLY A 128 23.19 26.03 10.11
C GLY A 128 21.95 26.72 10.70
N ALA A 129 20.75 26.55 10.12
CA ALA A 129 19.51 27.01 10.75
C ALA A 129 19.17 26.16 11.99
N PRO A 130 18.49 26.72 13.00
CA PRO A 130 18.00 25.94 14.13
C PRO A 130 17.04 24.85 13.65
N ALA A 131 17.11 23.68 14.29
CA ALA A 131 16.12 22.64 14.07
C ALA A 131 14.74 23.08 14.59
N PRO A 132 13.64 22.63 13.96
CA PRO A 132 12.30 22.90 14.46
C PRO A 132 12.16 22.48 15.93
N SER A 133 11.58 23.37 16.73
CA SER A 133 11.27 23.15 18.14
C SER A 133 10.28 21.99 18.33
N PRO A 134 10.19 21.41 19.54
CA PRO A 134 9.21 20.37 19.82
C PRO A 134 7.75 20.79 19.54
N SER A 135 7.42 22.07 19.75
CA SER A 135 6.07 22.59 19.45
C SER A 135 5.80 22.64 17.94
N GLU A 136 6.75 23.16 17.15
CA GLU A 136 6.63 23.19 15.68
C GLU A 136 6.54 21.77 15.10
N ARG A 137 7.29 20.80 15.65
CA ARG A 137 7.21 19.40 15.25
C ARG A 137 5.85 18.78 15.53
N ARG A 138 5.24 19.11 16.67
CA ARG A 138 3.88 18.64 17.00
C ARG A 138 2.83 19.25 16.09
N LEU A 139 2.96 20.52 15.73
CA LEU A 139 2.09 21.17 14.75
C LEU A 139 2.23 20.51 13.36
N ALA A 140 3.45 20.25 12.91
CA ALA A 140 3.68 19.54 11.65
C ALA A 140 3.15 18.09 11.68
N ALA A 141 3.25 17.40 12.81
CA ALA A 141 2.67 16.06 12.98
C ALA A 141 1.14 16.06 12.95
N GLU A 142 0.51 17.09 13.52
CA GLU A 142 -0.94 17.26 13.44
C GLU A 142 -1.43 17.53 12.02
N GLU A 143 -0.75 18.41 11.29
CA GLU A 143 -1.08 18.66 9.89
C GLU A 143 -0.84 17.43 9.01
N LEU A 144 0.24 16.67 9.27
CA LEU A 144 0.48 15.40 8.59
C LEU A 144 -0.68 14.41 8.82
N ARG A 145 -1.20 14.29 10.05
CA ARG A 145 -2.38 13.47 10.34
C ARG A 145 -3.60 13.90 9.54
N GLN A 146 -3.86 15.20 9.46
CA GLN A 146 -5.01 15.75 8.73
C GLN A 146 -4.90 15.48 7.23
N LYS A 147 -3.73 15.72 6.63
CA LYS A 147 -3.46 15.43 5.21
C LYS A 147 -3.60 13.94 4.90
N VAL A 148 -3.05 13.08 5.76
CA VAL A 148 -3.19 11.62 5.63
C VAL A 148 -4.65 11.18 5.73
N ALA A 149 -5.41 11.70 6.70
CA ALA A 149 -6.81 11.35 6.86
C ALA A 149 -7.65 11.78 5.65
N HIS A 150 -7.39 12.96 5.09
CA HIS A 150 -8.05 13.42 3.88
C HIS A 150 -7.71 12.53 2.69
N MET A 151 -6.42 12.32 2.38
CA MET A 151 -5.99 11.43 1.30
C MET A 151 -6.56 10.01 1.46
N ALA A 152 -6.61 9.49 2.68
CA ALA A 152 -7.13 8.17 2.95
C ALA A 152 -8.65 8.06 2.73
N ALA A 153 -9.40 9.14 2.93
CA ALA A 153 -10.83 9.19 2.59
C ALA A 153 -11.02 9.19 1.06
N GLU A 154 -10.31 10.07 0.35
CA GLU A 154 -10.38 10.21 -1.11
C GLU A 154 -9.95 8.92 -1.82
N LEU A 155 -8.82 8.31 -1.42
CA LEU A 155 -8.37 7.04 -1.98
C LEU A 155 -9.37 5.92 -1.76
N ARG A 156 -10.05 5.86 -0.61
CA ARG A 156 -11.07 4.82 -0.34
C ARG A 156 -12.31 4.99 -1.18
N GLU A 157 -12.76 6.23 -1.37
CA GLU A 157 -13.88 6.57 -2.24
C GLU A 157 -13.54 6.18 -3.68
N HIS A 158 -12.38 6.62 -4.19
CA HIS A 158 -11.88 6.35 -5.53
C HIS A 158 -11.85 4.85 -5.85
N ILE A 159 -11.10 4.06 -5.08
CA ILE A 159 -10.97 2.61 -5.35
C ILE A 159 -12.29 1.86 -5.16
N ALA A 160 -13.24 2.40 -4.39
CA ALA A 160 -14.59 1.83 -4.28
C ALA A 160 -15.44 2.16 -5.51
N GLU A 161 -15.29 3.33 -6.11
CA GLU A 161 -15.93 3.64 -7.38
C GLU A 161 -15.40 2.76 -8.52
N GLU A 162 -14.09 2.58 -8.59
CA GLU A 162 -13.46 1.66 -9.53
C GLU A 162 -13.96 0.22 -9.36
N GLU A 163 -14.02 -0.28 -8.12
CA GLU A 163 -14.57 -1.60 -7.85
C GLU A 163 -16.02 -1.74 -8.28
N ARG A 164 -16.85 -0.71 -8.05
CA ARG A 164 -18.27 -0.70 -8.46
C ARG A 164 -18.41 -0.74 -9.97
N PHE A 165 -17.53 -0.06 -10.69
CA PHE A 165 -17.62 0.07 -12.13
C PHE A 165 -16.90 -1.07 -12.89
N PHE A 166 -15.63 -1.31 -12.59
CA PHE A 166 -14.80 -2.23 -13.36
C PHE A 166 -15.07 -3.69 -13.04
N THR A 167 -15.45 -4.05 -11.82
CA THR A 167 -15.69 -5.46 -11.47
C THR A 167 -16.79 -6.09 -12.31
N PRO A 168 -17.98 -5.46 -12.48
CA PRO A 168 -19.00 -5.95 -13.41
C PRO A 168 -18.51 -6.02 -14.86
N VAL A 169 -17.77 -5.00 -15.33
CA VAL A 169 -17.26 -4.96 -16.71
C VAL A 169 -16.27 -6.09 -16.97
N ILE A 170 -15.34 -6.36 -16.05
CA ILE A 170 -14.42 -7.49 -16.16
C ILE A 170 -15.20 -8.80 -16.21
N ARG A 171 -16.18 -8.97 -15.32
CA ARG A 171 -16.98 -10.19 -15.25
C ARG A 171 -17.76 -10.45 -16.54
N GLU A 172 -18.30 -9.42 -17.18
CA GLU A 172 -19.11 -9.55 -18.39
C GLU A 172 -18.26 -9.65 -19.66
N LYS A 173 -17.17 -8.88 -19.74
CA LYS A 173 -16.45 -8.63 -21.00
C LYS A 173 -15.14 -9.40 -21.14
N PHE A 174 -14.68 -10.11 -20.12
CA PHE A 174 -13.42 -10.87 -20.15
C PHE A 174 -13.64 -12.32 -19.72
N THR A 175 -12.98 -13.26 -20.40
CA THR A 175 -12.76 -14.58 -19.81
C THR A 175 -11.63 -14.52 -18.79
N LYS A 176 -11.52 -15.57 -17.96
CA LYS A 176 -10.43 -15.69 -16.98
C LYS A 176 -9.06 -15.67 -17.67
N GLU A 177 -8.94 -16.33 -18.82
CA GLU A 177 -7.70 -16.44 -19.59
C GLU A 177 -7.28 -15.09 -20.18
N GLU A 178 -8.24 -14.32 -20.71
CA GLU A 178 -7.98 -12.97 -21.23
C GLU A 178 -7.54 -12.00 -20.12
N HIS A 179 -8.20 -12.10 -18.96
CA HIS A 179 -7.79 -11.34 -17.77
C HIS A 179 -6.39 -11.72 -17.30
N GLN A 180 -6.06 -13.01 -17.28
CA GLN A 180 -4.71 -13.48 -16.94
C GLN A 180 -3.65 -12.96 -17.93
N GLN A 181 -3.97 -12.88 -19.23
CA GLN A 181 -3.08 -12.25 -20.21
C GLN A 181 -2.89 -10.76 -19.94
N LEU A 182 -3.96 -10.03 -19.58
CA LEU A 182 -3.87 -8.63 -19.17
C LEU A 182 -2.96 -8.46 -17.95
N VAL A 183 -3.14 -9.27 -16.91
CA VAL A 183 -2.27 -9.28 -15.72
C VAL A 183 -0.83 -9.61 -16.09
N ALA A 184 -0.58 -10.54 -17.01
CA ALA A 184 0.77 -10.85 -17.48
C ALA A 184 1.44 -9.65 -18.18
N ARG A 185 0.68 -8.87 -18.97
CA ARG A 185 1.19 -7.61 -19.55
C ARG A 185 1.52 -6.57 -18.48
N ILE A 186 0.68 -6.44 -17.45
CA ILE A 186 0.94 -5.53 -16.32
C ILE A 186 2.25 -5.92 -15.62
N ILE A 187 2.43 -7.21 -15.32
CA ILE A 187 3.67 -7.73 -14.72
C ILE A 187 4.87 -7.45 -15.63
N GLN A 188 4.74 -7.63 -16.95
CA GLN A 188 5.83 -7.34 -17.88
C GLN A 188 6.19 -5.85 -17.91
N ALA A 189 5.19 -4.96 -17.96
CA ALA A 189 5.39 -3.52 -18.01
C ALA A 189 6.03 -2.95 -16.73
N ALA A 190 5.69 -3.51 -15.56
CA ALA A 190 6.31 -3.14 -14.28
C ALA A 190 7.82 -3.42 -14.24
N GLY A 191 8.33 -4.32 -15.09
CA GLY A 191 9.74 -4.69 -15.13
C GLY A 191 10.23 -5.30 -13.81
N LEU A 192 11.53 -5.58 -13.71
CA LEU A 192 12.07 -6.25 -12.53
C LEU A 192 12.02 -5.37 -11.27
N SER A 193 12.30 -4.08 -11.42
CA SER A 193 12.35 -3.11 -10.32
C SER A 193 10.96 -2.80 -9.76
N GLY A 194 9.94 -2.63 -10.61
CA GLY A 194 8.55 -2.43 -10.18
C GLY A 194 7.99 -3.67 -9.49
N ASN A 195 8.17 -4.85 -10.10
CA ASN A 195 7.72 -6.10 -9.48
C ASN A 195 8.41 -6.40 -8.14
N ALA A 196 9.66 -6.00 -7.96
CA ALA A 196 10.36 -6.16 -6.68
C ALA A 196 9.70 -5.41 -5.51
N LYS A 197 8.84 -4.43 -5.79
CA LYS A 197 8.05 -3.70 -4.79
C LYS A 197 6.57 -4.07 -4.81
N LEU A 198 5.94 -4.08 -6.00
CA LEU A 198 4.50 -4.28 -6.15
C LEU A 198 4.09 -5.71 -5.81
N CYS A 199 4.81 -6.71 -6.31
CA CYS A 199 4.46 -8.12 -6.14
C CYS A 199 4.42 -8.57 -4.66
N PRO A 200 5.45 -8.35 -3.82
CA PRO A 200 5.38 -8.76 -2.42
C PRO A 200 4.33 -7.98 -1.62
N TRP A 201 4.06 -6.72 -1.98
CA TRP A 201 3.03 -5.87 -1.37
C TRP A 201 1.63 -6.44 -1.61
N ILE A 202 1.31 -6.76 -2.87
CA ILE A 202 0.07 -7.44 -3.28
C ILE A 202 -0.03 -8.80 -2.58
N VAL A 203 0.97 -9.67 -2.72
CA VAL A 203 0.94 -11.04 -2.18
C VAL A 203 0.73 -11.04 -0.67
N HIS A 204 1.35 -10.11 0.06
CA HIS A 204 1.15 -9.98 1.50
C HIS A 204 -0.30 -9.64 1.85
N ALA A 205 -0.92 -8.69 1.14
CA ALA A 205 -2.32 -8.36 1.33
C ALA A 205 -3.24 -9.52 0.93
N MET A 206 -2.95 -10.23 -0.17
CA MET A 206 -3.74 -11.39 -0.59
C MET A 206 -3.79 -12.50 0.45
N TYR A 207 -2.72 -12.74 1.21
CA TYR A 207 -2.77 -13.70 2.31
C TYR A 207 -3.81 -13.30 3.37
N ARG A 208 -4.01 -12.00 3.59
CA ARG A 208 -4.99 -11.46 4.55
C ARG A 208 -6.41 -11.50 4.00
N TRP A 209 -6.65 -11.08 2.74
CA TRP A 209 -8.01 -10.99 2.21
C TRP A 209 -8.52 -12.23 1.48
N ALA A 210 -7.64 -13.04 0.88
CA ALA A 210 -7.99 -14.22 0.08
C ALA A 210 -7.67 -15.54 0.80
N GLY A 211 -6.70 -15.49 1.73
CA GLY A 211 -6.24 -16.65 2.49
C GLY A 211 -5.15 -17.44 1.76
N LYS A 212 -4.42 -18.25 2.54
CA LYS A 212 -3.24 -18.98 2.08
C LYS A 212 -3.52 -19.90 0.89
N ASP A 213 -4.59 -20.66 0.94
CA ASP A 213 -4.93 -21.62 -0.11
C ASP A 213 -5.20 -20.93 -1.45
N TYR A 214 -5.90 -19.80 -1.43
CA TYR A 214 -6.15 -19.00 -2.63
C TYR A 214 -4.85 -18.46 -3.22
N VAL A 215 -3.99 -17.86 -2.39
CA VAL A 215 -2.70 -17.30 -2.86
C VAL A 215 -1.81 -18.37 -3.47
N GLU A 216 -1.71 -19.55 -2.85
CA GLU A 216 -0.88 -20.63 -3.38
C GLU A 216 -1.42 -21.19 -4.70
N LYS A 217 -2.75 -21.33 -4.85
CA LYS A 217 -3.39 -21.95 -6.02
C LYS A 217 -3.62 -21.01 -7.18
N GLU A 218 -4.11 -19.80 -6.93
CA GLU A 218 -4.54 -18.89 -7.99
C GLU A 218 -3.43 -17.92 -8.43
N MET A 219 -2.55 -17.52 -7.49
CA MET A 219 -1.50 -16.54 -7.78
C MET A 219 -0.11 -17.19 -7.92
N ARG A 220 0.34 -17.96 -6.93
CA ARG A 220 1.71 -18.50 -6.94
C ARG A 220 1.90 -19.67 -7.89
N ALA A 221 0.84 -20.43 -8.19
CA ALA A 221 0.91 -21.52 -9.17
C ALA A 221 1.01 -21.01 -10.62
N THR A 222 0.50 -19.80 -10.89
CA THR A 222 0.49 -19.19 -12.24
C THR A 222 1.73 -18.33 -12.52
N MET A 223 2.51 -18.00 -11.48
CA MET A 223 3.77 -17.27 -11.63
C MET A 223 4.86 -18.09 -12.35
N PRO A 224 5.61 -17.48 -13.30
CA PRO A 224 6.82 -18.09 -13.84
C PRO A 224 7.82 -18.44 -12.74
N LEU A 225 8.47 -19.61 -12.84
CA LEU A 225 9.40 -20.12 -11.82
C LEU A 225 10.49 -19.11 -11.40
N PRO A 226 11.14 -18.35 -12.33
CA PRO A 226 12.13 -17.35 -11.93
C PRO A 226 11.53 -16.22 -11.08
N ILE A 227 10.32 -15.76 -11.40
CA ILE A 227 9.63 -14.71 -10.63
C ILE A 227 9.24 -15.22 -9.26
N ARG A 228 8.71 -16.45 -9.17
CA ARG A 228 8.38 -17.08 -7.89
C ARG A 228 9.61 -17.24 -7.00
N PHE A 229 10.75 -17.62 -7.57
CA PHE A 229 12.02 -17.70 -6.85
C PHE A 229 12.45 -16.32 -6.31
N LEU A 230 12.39 -15.27 -7.12
CA LEU A 230 12.71 -13.91 -6.69
C LEU A 230 11.77 -13.43 -5.57
N LEU A 231 10.47 -13.70 -5.71
CA LEU A 231 9.47 -13.40 -4.70
C LEU A 231 9.81 -14.07 -3.36
N ASP A 232 10.05 -15.38 -3.38
CA ASP A 232 10.22 -16.20 -2.17
C ASP A 232 11.50 -15.87 -1.39
N TYR A 233 12.60 -15.67 -2.10
CA TYR A 233 13.92 -15.59 -1.47
C TYR A 233 14.43 -14.16 -1.30
N PHE A 234 13.92 -13.19 -2.08
CA PHE A 234 14.44 -11.83 -2.08
C PHE A 234 13.37 -10.77 -1.81
N TRP A 235 12.29 -10.74 -2.60
CA TRP A 235 11.33 -9.64 -2.56
C TRP A 235 10.42 -9.70 -1.34
N TYR A 236 9.84 -10.85 -1.04
CA TYR A 236 8.94 -11.00 0.11
C TYR A 236 9.67 -10.83 1.45
N PRO A 237 10.86 -11.44 1.68
CA PRO A 237 11.63 -11.18 2.90
C PRO A 237 12.05 -9.70 3.05
N LYS A 238 12.46 -9.05 1.95
CA LYS A 238 12.78 -7.62 1.95
C LYS A 238 11.55 -6.78 2.31
N TYR A 239 10.39 -7.10 1.74
CA TYR A 239 9.13 -6.42 2.03
C TYR A 239 8.69 -6.60 3.49
N LEU A 240 8.78 -7.80 4.06
CA LEU A 240 8.49 -8.00 5.48
C LEU A 240 9.40 -7.13 6.37
N LYS A 241 10.68 -7.04 6.03
CA LYS A 241 11.66 -6.23 6.79
C LYS A 241 11.46 -4.71 6.61
N GLN A 242 11.16 -4.25 5.40
CA GLN A 242 11.20 -2.83 5.05
C GLN A 242 9.81 -2.21 4.85
N GLY A 243 8.85 -2.93 4.31
CA GLY A 243 7.48 -2.48 4.10
C GLY A 243 6.58 -2.74 5.31
N VAL A 244 6.64 -3.93 5.90
CA VAL A 244 5.85 -4.25 7.10
C VAL A 244 6.55 -3.67 8.33
N ALA A 245 7.70 -4.23 8.73
CA ALA A 245 8.41 -3.80 9.94
C ALA A 245 8.94 -2.36 9.88
N GLY A 246 9.13 -1.80 8.68
CA GLY A 246 9.58 -0.41 8.51
C GLY A 246 8.59 0.63 9.01
N LEU A 247 7.28 0.36 8.92
CA LEU A 247 6.26 1.21 9.52
C LEU A 247 5.94 0.80 10.97
N ASP A 248 5.89 -0.50 11.26
CA ASP A 248 5.59 -1.00 12.62
C ASP A 248 6.61 -0.54 13.67
N VAL A 249 7.78 -0.08 13.23
CA VAL A 249 8.80 0.53 14.10
C VAL A 249 8.26 1.72 14.91
N LEU A 250 7.22 2.39 14.41
CA LEU A 250 6.54 3.48 15.12
C LEU A 250 5.88 3.01 16.42
N GLU A 251 5.59 1.72 16.56
CA GLU A 251 5.04 1.13 17.78
C GLU A 251 6.08 1.02 18.91
N PHE A 252 7.38 1.22 18.64
CA PHE A 252 8.40 1.11 19.70
C PHE A 252 8.56 2.40 20.52
N GLU A 253 8.89 2.22 21.80
CA GLU A 253 9.18 3.32 22.74
C GLU A 253 10.52 4.01 22.46
N ALA A 254 11.48 3.25 21.91
CA ALA A 254 12.85 3.71 21.65
C ALA A 254 13.34 3.22 20.28
N ASP A 255 14.30 3.96 19.70
CA ASP A 255 14.91 3.63 18.41
C ASP A 255 15.57 2.23 18.45
N PRO A 256 15.10 1.26 17.65
CA PRO A 256 15.64 -0.10 17.64
C PRO A 256 17.13 -0.22 17.27
N SER A 257 17.72 0.80 16.65
CA SER A 257 19.15 0.84 16.35
C SER A 257 20.02 1.16 17.56
N THR A 258 19.42 1.65 18.66
CA THR A 258 20.12 2.06 19.88
C THR A 258 20.14 0.96 20.95
N SER A 259 21.04 1.08 21.92
CA SER A 259 21.09 0.15 23.07
C SER A 259 19.78 0.09 23.86
N ALA A 260 19.05 1.19 23.97
CA ALA A 260 17.73 1.23 24.64
C ALA A 260 16.66 0.46 23.85
N GLY A 261 16.70 0.55 22.51
CA GLY A 261 15.77 -0.13 21.61
C GLY A 261 15.97 -1.65 21.48
N LYS A 262 17.09 -2.22 21.95
CA LYS A 262 17.32 -3.68 21.94
C LYS A 262 16.31 -4.46 22.76
N SER A 263 15.65 -3.82 23.73
CA SER A 263 14.56 -4.41 24.51
C SER A 263 13.24 -4.51 23.73
N LEU A 264 13.13 -3.82 22.58
CA LEU A 264 11.97 -3.80 21.66
C LEU A 264 10.62 -3.62 22.36
N LYS A 265 10.58 -2.80 23.42
CA LYS A 265 9.34 -2.48 24.13
C LYS A 265 8.37 -1.75 23.19
N ARG A 266 7.19 -2.35 23.00
CA ARG A 266 6.10 -1.77 22.22
C ARG A 266 5.24 -0.89 23.11
N ILE A 267 4.85 0.25 22.57
CA ILE A 267 3.83 1.14 23.11
C ILE A 267 2.51 0.38 23.04
N HIS A 268 1.93 0.08 24.19
CA HIS A 268 0.58 -0.47 24.25
C HIS A 268 -0.42 0.67 24.15
N SER A 269 -1.29 0.65 23.14
CA SER A 269 -2.50 1.47 23.18
C SER A 269 -3.30 1.00 24.39
N LEU A 270 -3.64 1.92 25.31
CA LEU A 270 -4.75 1.68 26.21
C LEU A 270 -5.94 1.34 25.32
N LYS A 271 -6.56 0.17 25.53
CA LYS A 271 -7.84 -0.12 24.88
C LYS A 271 -8.77 1.03 25.26
N ALA A 272 -9.33 1.72 24.28
CA ALA A 272 -10.51 2.53 24.53
C ALA A 272 -11.57 1.56 25.07
N ASN A 273 -11.98 1.78 26.32
CA ASN A 273 -13.15 1.13 26.89
C ASN A 273 -14.40 1.60 26.15
#